data_AF-A0A090RS11-F1
#
_entry.id   AF-A0A090RS11-F1
#
_cell.length_a   1.000
_cell.length_b   1.000
_cell.length_c   1.000
_cell.angle_alpha   90.00
_cell.angle_beta   90.00
_cell.angle_gamma   90.00
#
_symmetry.space_group_name_H-M   'P 1'
#
loop_
_entity.id
_entity.type
_entity.pdbx_description
1 polymer ?
#
loop_
_entity_poly.entity_id
_entity_poly.type
_entity_poly.pdbx_seq_one_letter_code
_entity_poly.pdbx_strand_id
1 'polypeptide(L)'
;MGATSWEQIIEKLSTDQEMQELFAANYDGEISEHTITHAIAEFEKTLVTPNSPFDQYLAGNTSAISETAKEGFALFKEYKCDSCHTGEALGGGSFEVMGLKADYFASRGGDITEADLGRYNVTGSEHDRHRFKVPTLRNVELKAPFFHDGTAETLEDAVYKMAKYQVGVELNESEVSSMTEFLKTLTGEYRGKPLS
;
A
#
# COMPACT_ATOMS: atom_id res chain seq x y z
N MET A 1 -6.45 -5.17 -18.23
CA MET A 1 -5.70 -5.67 -19.41
C MET A 1 -6.57 -5.92 -20.65
N GLY A 2 -7.91 -5.87 -20.58
CA GLY A 2 -8.78 -5.90 -21.77
C GLY A 2 -8.88 -7.24 -22.51
N ALA A 3 -8.20 -8.30 -22.05
CA ALA A 3 -8.39 -9.65 -22.55
C ALA A 3 -9.70 -10.25 -22.00
N THR A 4 -10.38 -11.08 -22.80
CA THR A 4 -11.69 -11.65 -22.47
C THR A 4 -11.63 -13.10 -22.01
N SER A 5 -10.50 -13.79 -22.20
CA SER A 5 -10.29 -15.16 -21.72
C SER A 5 -8.80 -15.53 -21.64
N TRP A 6 -8.50 -16.63 -20.95
CA TRP A 6 -7.14 -17.16 -20.86
C TRP A 6 -6.62 -17.69 -22.18
N GLU A 7 -7.49 -18.28 -23.01
CA GLU A 7 -7.12 -18.76 -24.35
C GLU A 7 -6.56 -17.63 -25.20
N GLN A 8 -7.16 -16.44 -25.13
CA GLN A 8 -6.68 -15.26 -25.87
C GLN A 8 -5.29 -14.81 -25.39
N ILE A 9 -5.00 -14.91 -24.09
CA ILE A 9 -3.69 -14.54 -23.52
C ILE A 9 -2.65 -15.59 -23.93
N ILE A 10 -2.98 -16.86 -23.75
CA ILE A 10 -2.11 -18.00 -24.07
C ILE A 10 -1.78 -18.03 -25.56
N GLU A 11 -2.76 -17.80 -26.45
CA GLU A 11 -2.52 -17.76 -27.90
C GLU A 11 -1.50 -16.67 -28.25
N LYS A 12 -1.65 -15.45 -27.70
CA LYS A 12 -0.69 -14.36 -27.94
C LYS A 12 0.72 -14.73 -27.48
N LEU A 13 0.87 -15.20 -26.24
CA LEU A 13 2.17 -15.59 -25.70
C LEU A 13 2.77 -16.78 -26.45
N SER A 14 1.94 -17.72 -26.90
CA SER A 14 2.36 -18.89 -27.67
C SER A 14 2.78 -18.54 -29.10
N THR A 15 2.51 -17.33 -29.59
CA THR A 15 3.03 -16.84 -30.89
C THR A 15 4.29 -16.00 -30.77
N ASP A 16 4.68 -15.64 -29.55
CA ASP A 16 5.88 -14.86 -29.27
C ASP A 16 7.06 -15.82 -29.03
N GLN A 17 8.06 -15.75 -29.91
CA GLN A 17 9.23 -16.64 -29.84
C GLN A 17 10.03 -16.45 -28.54
N GLU A 18 10.18 -15.23 -28.05
CA GLU A 18 10.91 -14.95 -26.81
C GLU A 18 10.16 -15.56 -25.60
N MET A 19 8.84 -15.43 -25.58
CA MET A 19 8.02 -16.07 -24.54
C MET A 19 8.12 -17.59 -24.61
N GLN A 20 8.00 -18.20 -25.79
CA GLN A 20 8.19 -19.65 -25.95
C GLN A 20 9.53 -20.13 -25.40
N GLU A 21 10.62 -19.42 -25.70
CA GLU A 21 11.97 -19.76 -25.20
C GLU A 21 12.05 -19.62 -23.66
N LEU A 22 11.47 -18.56 -23.09
CA LEU A 22 11.42 -18.35 -21.64
C LEU A 22 10.59 -19.42 -20.91
N PHE A 23 9.43 -19.81 -21.44
CA PHE A 23 8.60 -20.87 -20.86
C PHE A 23 9.21 -22.26 -21.06
N ALA A 24 9.91 -22.51 -22.19
CA ALA A 24 10.69 -23.73 -22.37
C ALA A 24 11.79 -23.86 -21.31
N ALA A 25 12.47 -22.76 -20.97
CA ALA A 25 13.56 -22.77 -20.00
C ALA A 25 13.12 -22.90 -18.54
N ASN A 26 11.90 -22.45 -18.18
CA ASN A 26 11.47 -22.33 -16.78
C ASN A 26 10.23 -23.16 -16.41
N TYR A 27 9.48 -23.66 -17.40
CA TYR A 27 8.18 -24.32 -17.22
C TYR A 27 7.95 -25.50 -18.19
N ASP A 28 9.02 -26.15 -18.66
CA ASP A 28 8.95 -27.28 -19.63
C ASP A 28 8.16 -26.96 -20.92
N GLY A 29 8.07 -25.68 -21.28
CA GLY A 29 7.35 -25.18 -22.46
C GLY A 29 5.84 -24.99 -22.25
N GLU A 30 5.32 -25.23 -21.03
CA GLU A 30 3.91 -25.04 -20.74
C GLU A 30 3.55 -23.55 -20.59
N ILE A 31 2.72 -23.05 -21.50
CA ILE A 31 2.09 -21.73 -21.41
C ILE A 31 0.64 -21.92 -21.00
N SER A 32 0.34 -21.71 -19.72
CA SER A 32 -1.00 -21.86 -19.14
C SER A 32 -1.32 -20.73 -18.17
N GLU A 33 -2.59 -20.59 -17.78
CA GLU A 33 -3.00 -19.67 -16.70
C GLU A 33 -2.10 -19.82 -15.47
N HIS A 34 -1.82 -21.06 -15.08
CA HIS A 34 -0.99 -21.36 -13.92
C HIS A 34 0.45 -20.89 -14.11
N THR A 35 1.13 -21.24 -15.21
CA THR A 35 2.54 -20.86 -15.40
C THR A 35 2.72 -19.36 -15.60
N ILE A 36 1.75 -18.69 -16.26
CA ILE A 36 1.74 -17.23 -16.43
C ILE A 36 1.57 -16.53 -15.08
N THR A 37 0.54 -16.88 -14.32
CA THR A 37 0.29 -16.26 -13.00
C THR A 37 1.41 -16.55 -12.02
N HIS A 38 1.98 -17.77 -12.06
CA HIS A 38 3.13 -18.14 -11.26
C HIS A 38 4.37 -17.29 -11.60
N ALA A 39 4.69 -17.10 -12.89
CA ALA A 39 5.82 -16.27 -13.30
C ALA A 39 5.69 -14.81 -12.84
N ILE A 40 4.49 -14.24 -12.94
CA ILE A 40 4.20 -12.89 -12.42
C ILE A 40 4.38 -12.86 -10.90
N ALA A 41 3.82 -13.83 -10.17
CA ALA A 41 3.94 -13.90 -8.72
C ALA A 41 5.40 -14.06 -8.26
N GLU A 42 6.21 -14.86 -8.96
CA GLU A 42 7.65 -14.98 -8.68
C GLU A 42 8.38 -13.65 -8.92
N PHE A 43 8.06 -12.93 -9.99
CA PHE A 43 8.61 -11.60 -10.22
C PHE A 43 8.22 -10.61 -9.11
N GLU A 44 6.94 -10.58 -8.71
CA GLU A 44 6.44 -9.70 -7.65
C GLU A 44 7.11 -9.97 -6.29
N LYS A 45 7.45 -11.23 -5.97
CA LYS A 45 8.24 -11.57 -4.77
C LYS A 45 9.63 -10.92 -4.76
N THR A 46 10.19 -10.60 -5.92
CA THR A 46 11.49 -9.92 -6.02
C THR A 46 11.40 -8.40 -5.87
N LEU A 47 10.19 -7.82 -5.90
CA LEU A 47 9.96 -6.37 -5.78
C LEU A 47 10.02 -5.89 -4.33
N VAL A 48 11.00 -6.39 -3.57
CA VAL A 48 11.31 -5.93 -2.23
C VAL A 48 12.14 -4.65 -2.28
N THR A 49 11.82 -3.71 -1.40
CA THR A 49 12.48 -2.41 -1.34
C THR A 49 13.05 -2.17 0.06
N PRO A 50 14.08 -2.94 0.46
CA PRO A 50 14.69 -2.84 1.79
C PRO A 50 15.57 -1.59 1.90
N ASN A 51 16.26 -1.46 3.03
CA ASN A 51 17.26 -0.42 3.28
C ASN A 51 16.70 1.01 3.28
N SER A 52 15.41 1.16 3.64
CA SER A 52 14.86 2.49 3.86
C SER A 52 15.59 3.19 5.02
N PRO A 53 15.59 4.54 5.08
CA PRO A 53 16.16 5.25 6.22
C PRO A 53 15.59 4.76 7.56
N PHE A 54 14.31 4.39 7.60
CA PHE A 54 13.71 3.79 8.79
C PHE A 54 14.24 2.38 9.11
N ASP A 55 14.50 1.53 8.10
CA ASP A 55 15.12 0.21 8.35
C ASP A 55 16.49 0.35 9.00
N GLN A 56 17.30 1.30 8.50
CA GLN A 56 18.61 1.62 9.06
C GLN A 56 18.50 2.16 10.49
N TYR A 57 17.50 3.01 10.76
CA TYR A 57 17.19 3.48 12.10
C TYR A 57 16.86 2.34 13.06
N LEU A 58 16.00 1.40 12.65
CA LEU A 58 15.66 0.20 13.44
C LEU A 58 16.85 -0.74 13.64
N ALA A 59 17.78 -0.78 12.68
CA ALA A 59 19.04 -1.53 12.78
C ALA A 59 20.10 -0.86 13.68
N GLY A 60 19.81 0.32 14.25
CA GLY A 60 20.66 1.02 15.22
C GLY A 60 21.40 2.25 14.67
N ASN A 61 21.27 2.58 13.38
CA ASN A 61 21.79 3.82 12.82
C ASN A 61 20.85 4.99 13.18
N THR A 62 20.98 5.53 14.39
CA THR A 62 20.09 6.60 14.89
C THR A 62 20.17 7.91 14.08
N SER A 63 21.20 8.08 13.26
CA SER A 63 21.36 9.22 12.34
C SER A 63 20.72 9.01 10.97
N ALA A 64 20.16 7.83 10.69
CA ALA A 64 19.52 7.54 9.40
C ALA A 64 18.26 8.38 9.14
N ILE A 65 17.61 8.86 10.19
CA ILE A 65 16.43 9.72 10.10
C ILE A 65 16.64 11.00 10.92
N SER A 66 15.98 12.09 10.50
CA SER A 66 16.05 13.40 11.17
C SER A 66 15.36 13.37 12.54
N GLU A 67 15.61 14.38 13.38
CA GLU A 67 14.87 14.53 14.65
C GLU A 67 13.37 14.71 14.41
N THR A 68 12.98 15.47 13.38
CA THR A 68 11.57 15.63 12.97
C THR A 68 10.93 14.30 12.57
N ALA A 69 11.63 13.41 11.88
CA ALA A 69 11.12 12.07 11.58
C ALA A 69 11.02 11.18 12.83
N LYS A 70 11.91 11.35 13.82
CA LYS A 70 11.79 10.65 15.11
C LYS A 70 10.57 11.12 15.89
N GLU A 71 10.31 12.43 15.90
CA GLU A 71 9.09 13.02 16.46
C GLU A 71 7.84 12.45 15.76
N GLY A 72 7.85 12.40 14.43
CA GLY A 72 6.79 11.78 13.64
C GLY A 72 6.53 10.32 13.99
N PHE A 73 7.60 9.53 14.16
CA PHE A 73 7.48 8.14 14.60
C PHE A 73 6.94 8.01 16.04
N ALA A 74 7.29 8.95 16.93
CA ALA A 74 6.73 9.00 18.28
C ALA A 74 5.22 9.26 18.23
N LEU A 75 4.78 10.27 17.46
CA LEU A 75 3.36 10.59 17.25
C LEU A 75 2.60 9.43 16.63
N PHE A 76 3.19 8.73 15.65
CA PHE A 76 2.61 7.55 15.02
C PHE A 76 2.24 6.46 16.04
N LYS A 77 3.08 6.23 17.05
CA LYS A 77 2.83 5.29 18.15
C LYS A 77 1.91 5.85 19.23
N GLU A 78 2.03 7.14 19.52
CA GLU A 78 1.19 7.83 20.51
C GLU A 78 -0.27 7.77 20.08
N TYR A 79 -0.55 8.11 18.83
CA TYR A 79 -1.88 8.11 18.22
C TYR A 79 -2.32 6.74 17.69
N LYS A 80 -1.62 5.67 18.06
CA LYS A 80 -2.02 4.27 17.78
C LYS A 80 -2.15 3.92 16.30
N CYS A 81 -1.45 4.64 15.41
CA CYS A 81 -1.40 4.27 13.99
C CYS A 81 -0.79 2.88 13.80
N ASP A 82 0.13 2.50 14.69
CA ASP A 82 0.77 1.19 14.80
C ASP A 82 -0.16 0.05 15.24
N SER A 83 -1.43 0.32 15.59
CA SER A 83 -2.41 -0.74 15.86
C SER A 83 -2.96 -1.39 14.59
N CYS A 84 -3.05 -0.62 13.49
CA CYS A 84 -3.49 -1.11 12.18
C CYS A 84 -2.30 -1.27 11.22
N HIS A 85 -1.38 -0.31 11.22
CA HIS A 85 -0.19 -0.32 10.38
C HIS A 85 0.97 -1.03 11.06
N THR A 86 0.81 -2.35 11.22
CA THR A 86 1.70 -3.23 11.98
C THR A 86 2.71 -3.98 11.09
N GLY A 87 3.74 -4.54 11.73
CA GLY A 87 4.69 -5.44 11.09
C GLY A 87 5.67 -4.74 10.15
N GLU A 88 6.45 -5.53 9.42
CA GLU A 88 7.55 -5.05 8.56
C GLU A 88 7.07 -4.15 7.41
N ALA A 89 5.85 -4.39 6.91
CA ALA A 89 5.24 -3.61 5.84
C ALA A 89 4.40 -2.42 6.33
N LEU A 90 4.25 -2.26 7.67
CA LEU A 90 3.38 -1.30 8.32
C LEU A 90 1.95 -1.33 7.75
N GLY A 91 1.35 -2.52 7.74
CA GLY A 91 0.00 -2.77 7.21
C GLY A 91 -0.13 -4.09 6.46
N GLY A 92 -1.29 -4.29 5.85
CA GLY A 92 -1.60 -5.46 5.02
C GLY A 92 -2.19 -6.66 5.75
N GLY A 93 -2.15 -6.68 7.09
CA GLY A 93 -2.59 -7.82 7.91
C GLY A 93 -4.05 -7.83 8.37
N SER A 94 -4.79 -6.72 8.22
CA SER A 94 -6.18 -6.62 8.68
C SER A 94 -7.08 -5.85 7.71
N PHE A 95 -8.39 -5.91 7.98
CA PHE A 95 -9.42 -5.14 7.29
C PHE A 95 -10.15 -4.24 8.29
N GLU A 96 -10.00 -2.94 8.12
CA GLU A 96 -10.52 -1.95 9.07
C GLU A 96 -11.56 -1.03 8.41
N VAL A 97 -12.50 -0.55 9.23
CA VAL A 97 -13.53 0.40 8.79
C VAL A 97 -12.89 1.75 8.50
N MET A 98 -13.14 2.31 7.33
CA MET A 98 -12.86 3.72 7.03
C MET A 98 -13.90 4.60 7.74
N GLY A 99 -13.46 5.51 8.60
CA GLY A 99 -14.32 6.36 9.43
C GLY A 99 -14.63 5.80 10.82
N LEU A 100 -13.68 5.15 11.50
CA LEU A 100 -13.89 4.52 12.81
C LEU A 100 -14.34 5.50 13.92
N LYS A 101 -13.89 6.76 13.85
CA LYS A 101 -14.14 7.79 14.87
C LYS A 101 -15.03 8.92 14.37
N ALA A 102 -15.06 9.16 13.07
CA ALA A 102 -15.93 10.13 12.43
C ALA A 102 -16.28 9.66 11.03
N ASP A 103 -17.45 10.08 10.53
CA ASP A 103 -17.96 9.66 9.23
C ASP A 103 -17.14 10.30 8.09
N TYR A 104 -16.19 9.52 7.57
CA TYR A 104 -15.34 9.91 6.47
C TYR A 104 -16.15 10.14 5.19
N PHE A 105 -17.11 9.28 4.88
CA PHE A 105 -17.85 9.37 3.61
C PHE A 105 -18.79 10.57 3.59
N ALA A 106 -19.47 10.86 4.71
CA ALA A 106 -20.27 12.08 4.84
C ALA A 106 -19.39 13.34 4.71
N SER A 107 -18.18 13.31 5.25
CA SER A 107 -17.25 14.45 5.20
C SER A 107 -16.56 14.63 3.85
N ARG A 108 -16.26 13.53 3.16
CA ARG A 108 -15.75 13.51 1.77
C ARG A 108 -16.80 14.09 0.82
N GLY A 109 -18.07 13.82 1.09
CA GLY A 109 -19.16 14.13 0.19
C GLY A 109 -19.17 13.23 -1.05
N GLY A 110 -20.07 13.54 -1.98
CA GLY A 110 -20.35 12.70 -3.14
C GLY A 110 -21.19 11.48 -2.80
N ASP A 111 -21.59 10.75 -3.84
CA ASP A 111 -22.36 9.52 -3.68
C ASP A 111 -21.46 8.37 -3.22
N ILE A 112 -22.03 7.45 -2.45
CA ILE A 112 -21.38 6.17 -2.14
C ILE A 112 -21.35 5.33 -3.42
N THR A 113 -20.14 4.97 -3.84
CA THR A 113 -19.89 4.13 -5.00
C THR A 113 -19.76 2.66 -4.62
N GLU A 114 -19.72 1.77 -5.61
CA GLU A 114 -19.41 0.36 -5.38
C GLU A 114 -18.03 0.18 -4.72
N ALA A 115 -17.02 0.97 -5.12
CA ALA A 115 -15.68 0.91 -4.53
C ALA A 115 -15.70 1.23 -3.03
N ASP A 116 -16.59 2.11 -2.58
CA ASP A 116 -16.72 2.51 -1.18
C ASP A 116 -17.24 1.38 -0.28
N LEU A 117 -17.91 0.37 -0.85
CA LEU A 117 -18.40 -0.77 -0.07
C LEU A 117 -17.25 -1.66 0.45
N GLY A 118 -16.08 -1.60 -0.18
CA GLY A 118 -14.87 -2.29 0.26
C GLY A 118 -15.04 -3.80 0.30
N ARG A 119 -14.68 -4.41 1.43
CA ARG A 119 -14.71 -5.87 1.65
C ARG A 119 -16.10 -6.48 1.46
N TYR A 120 -17.17 -5.71 1.67
CA TYR A 120 -18.54 -6.15 1.40
C TYR A 120 -18.71 -6.69 -0.03
N ASN A 121 -18.04 -6.11 -1.04
CA ASN A 121 -18.15 -6.57 -2.43
C ASN A 121 -17.67 -8.01 -2.64
N VAL A 122 -16.86 -8.52 -1.71
CA VAL A 122 -16.36 -9.90 -1.74
C VAL A 122 -17.20 -10.81 -0.84
N THR A 123 -17.59 -10.33 0.35
CA THR A 123 -18.19 -11.19 1.37
C THR A 123 -19.72 -11.16 1.39
N GLY A 124 -20.35 -10.09 0.89
CA GLY A 124 -21.78 -9.83 1.01
C GLY A 124 -22.27 -9.56 2.44
N SER A 125 -21.36 -9.45 3.41
CA SER A 125 -21.70 -9.26 4.83
C SER A 125 -21.75 -7.78 5.19
N GLU A 126 -22.87 -7.29 5.73
CA GLU A 126 -23.01 -5.91 6.19
C GLU A 126 -21.94 -5.49 7.22
N HIS A 127 -21.43 -6.43 8.01
CA HIS A 127 -20.33 -6.16 8.95
C HIS A 127 -19.02 -5.73 8.26
N ASP A 128 -18.85 -6.10 6.99
CA ASP A 128 -17.69 -5.77 6.17
C ASP A 128 -17.88 -4.52 5.29
N ARG A 129 -19.03 -3.86 5.39
CA ARG A 129 -19.30 -2.61 4.67
C ARG A 129 -18.30 -1.54 5.10
N HIS A 130 -17.70 -0.86 4.11
CA HIS A 130 -16.68 0.17 4.29
C HIS A 130 -15.41 -0.30 4.98
N ARG A 131 -15.18 -1.62 5.07
CA ARG A 131 -13.89 -2.17 5.51
C ARG A 131 -12.94 -2.33 4.35
N PHE A 132 -11.71 -1.89 4.52
CA PHE A 132 -10.65 -2.00 3.52
C PHE A 132 -9.45 -2.72 4.10
N LYS A 133 -8.71 -3.43 3.24
CA LYS A 133 -7.42 -3.97 3.64
C LYS A 133 -6.52 -2.80 4.01
N VAL A 134 -5.96 -2.79 5.21
CA VAL A 134 -5.03 -1.73 5.62
C VAL A 134 -3.85 -1.74 4.65
N PRO A 135 -3.55 -0.63 3.96
CA PRO A 135 -2.47 -0.61 2.98
C PRO A 135 -1.10 -0.67 3.68
N THR A 136 -0.10 -1.20 2.99
CA THR A 136 1.30 -1.13 3.43
C THR A 136 1.80 0.30 3.26
N LEU A 137 2.54 0.82 4.24
CA LEU A 137 3.09 2.19 4.16
C LEU A 137 4.49 2.27 3.53
N ARG A 138 5.06 1.14 3.11
CA ARG A 138 6.31 1.13 2.34
C ARG A 138 6.15 1.91 1.03
N ASN A 139 7.10 2.81 0.78
CA ASN A 139 7.13 3.71 -0.38
C ASN A 139 5.87 4.57 -0.51
N VAL A 140 5.21 4.92 0.60
CA VAL A 140 3.92 5.64 0.56
C VAL A 140 4.03 7.01 -0.10
N GLU A 141 5.15 7.72 0.07
CA GLU A 141 5.33 9.06 -0.53
C GLU A 141 5.25 9.07 -2.07
N LEU A 142 5.48 7.92 -2.70
CA LEU A 142 5.50 7.77 -4.17
C LEU A 142 4.15 7.34 -4.76
N LYS A 143 3.10 7.27 -3.95
CA LYS A 143 1.82 6.62 -4.30
C LYS A 143 0.62 7.57 -4.27
N ALA A 144 0.85 8.87 -4.51
CA ALA A 144 -0.24 9.81 -4.69
C ALA A 144 -1.05 9.49 -5.98
N PRO A 145 -2.37 9.76 -5.99
CA PRO A 145 -3.19 10.17 -4.86
C PRO A 145 -3.52 9.01 -3.90
N PHE A 146 -3.94 9.33 -2.69
CA PHE A 146 -4.14 8.41 -1.58
C PHE A 146 -5.61 8.00 -1.37
N PHE A 147 -5.80 6.94 -0.58
CA PHE A 147 -7.06 6.22 -0.33
C PHE A 147 -7.57 5.42 -1.54
N HIS A 148 -8.63 4.62 -1.31
CA HIS A 148 -9.20 3.74 -2.34
C HIS A 148 -9.86 4.49 -3.49
N ASP A 149 -10.13 5.78 -3.29
CA ASP A 149 -10.83 6.66 -4.21
C ASP A 149 -9.97 7.83 -4.73
N GLY A 150 -8.71 7.93 -4.29
CA GLY A 150 -7.81 9.00 -4.70
C GLY A 150 -8.18 10.39 -4.18
N THR A 151 -9.05 10.52 -3.17
CA THR A 151 -9.53 11.84 -2.70
C THR A 151 -8.57 12.61 -1.81
N ALA A 152 -7.42 12.04 -1.45
CA ALA A 152 -6.33 12.76 -0.81
C ALA A 152 -5.17 12.94 -1.78
N GLU A 153 -4.93 14.18 -2.19
CA GLU A 153 -3.94 14.49 -3.23
C GLU A 153 -2.50 14.50 -2.69
N THR A 154 -2.34 14.76 -1.39
CA THR A 154 -1.03 14.85 -0.74
C THR A 154 -0.93 13.92 0.47
N LEU A 155 0.32 13.60 0.83
CA LEU A 155 0.59 12.71 1.97
C LEU A 155 0.16 13.38 3.28
N GLU A 156 0.34 14.70 3.39
CA GLU A 156 -0.09 15.51 4.52
C GLU A 156 -1.61 15.46 4.71
N ASP A 157 -2.37 15.57 3.62
CA ASP A 157 -3.83 15.47 3.65
C ASP A 157 -4.28 14.05 4.04
N ALA A 158 -3.60 13.02 3.53
CA ALA A 158 -3.86 11.64 3.93
C ALA A 158 -3.59 11.41 5.43
N VAL A 159 -2.46 11.92 5.96
CA VAL A 159 -2.11 11.86 7.39
C VAL A 159 -3.15 12.56 8.25
N TYR A 160 -3.51 13.80 7.90
CA TYR A 160 -4.52 14.56 8.62
C TYR A 160 -5.88 13.85 8.64
N LYS A 161 -6.35 13.37 7.48
CA LYS A 161 -7.62 12.63 7.38
C LYS A 161 -7.58 11.32 8.17
N MET A 162 -6.48 10.57 8.13
CA MET A 162 -6.34 9.35 8.94
C MET A 162 -6.40 9.64 10.43
N ALA A 163 -5.70 10.67 10.91
CA ALA A 163 -5.73 11.06 12.31
C ALA A 163 -7.16 11.44 12.76
N LYS A 164 -7.84 12.25 11.94
CA LYS A 164 -9.21 12.71 12.22
C LYS A 164 -10.23 11.57 12.23
N TYR A 165 -10.28 10.77 11.15
CA TYR A 165 -11.37 9.82 10.94
C TYR A 165 -11.13 8.46 11.58
N GLN A 166 -9.87 8.03 11.77
CA GLN A 166 -9.58 6.70 12.32
C GLN A 166 -9.31 6.72 13.82
N VAL A 167 -8.68 7.79 14.34
CA VAL A 167 -8.27 7.85 15.76
C VAL A 167 -8.87 9.04 16.52
N GLY A 168 -9.50 9.99 15.82
CA GLY A 168 -10.27 11.08 16.43
C GLY A 168 -9.39 12.22 16.94
N VAL A 169 -8.23 12.42 16.32
CA VAL A 169 -7.25 13.46 16.68
C VAL A 169 -7.18 14.49 15.57
N GLU A 170 -7.26 15.77 15.92
CA GLU A 170 -6.96 16.87 15.01
C GLU A 170 -5.50 17.27 15.16
N LEU A 171 -4.67 16.85 14.20
CA LEU A 171 -3.26 17.20 14.17
C LEU A 171 -3.09 18.67 13.76
N ASN A 172 -2.15 19.36 14.41
CA ASN A 172 -1.69 20.65 13.93
C ASN A 172 -0.66 20.50 12.79
N GLU A 173 -0.31 21.60 12.13
CA GLU A 173 0.60 21.60 10.97
C GLU A 173 1.98 20.98 11.27
N SER A 174 2.52 21.23 12.46
CA SER A 174 3.82 20.69 12.87
C SER A 174 3.77 19.17 13.08
N GLU A 175 2.67 18.66 13.64
CA GLU A 175 2.45 17.22 13.83
C GLU A 175 2.26 16.51 12.48
N VAL A 176 1.45 17.09 11.58
CA VAL A 176 1.27 16.58 10.22
C VAL A 176 2.62 16.53 9.49
N SER A 177 3.39 17.61 9.56
CA SER A 177 4.72 17.68 8.95
C SER A 177 5.65 16.59 9.51
N SER A 178 5.70 16.43 10.83
CA SER A 178 6.57 15.44 11.48
C SER A 178 6.19 14.02 11.10
N MET A 179 4.90 13.68 11.13
CA MET A 179 4.41 12.37 10.71
C MET A 179 4.67 12.10 9.23
N THR A 180 4.49 13.10 8.37
CA THR A 180 4.82 12.99 6.95
C THR A 180 6.32 12.73 6.74
N GLU A 181 7.20 13.47 7.43
CA GLU A 181 8.65 13.23 7.36
C GLU A 181 9.02 11.82 7.82
N PHE A 182 8.36 11.29 8.87
CA PHE A 182 8.49 9.88 9.23
C PHE A 182 8.08 8.95 8.08
N LEU A 183 6.91 9.16 7.46
CA LEU A 183 6.43 8.28 6.39
C LEU A 183 7.33 8.28 5.15
N LYS A 184 7.99 9.41 4.83
CA LYS A 184 9.00 9.47 3.76
C LYS A 184 10.21 8.58 4.03
N THR A 185 10.55 8.35 5.31
CA THR A 185 11.64 7.44 5.69
C THR A 185 11.35 5.95 5.40
N LEU A 186 10.12 5.62 4.99
CA LEU A 186 9.69 4.27 4.63
C LEU A 186 9.96 3.91 3.16
N THR A 187 10.52 4.85 2.37
CA THR A 187 10.93 4.59 0.99
C THR A 187 12.29 3.94 0.94
N GLY A 188 12.33 2.74 0.38
CA GLY A 188 13.54 1.93 0.32
C GLY A 188 14.26 1.98 -1.02
N GLU A 189 15.11 0.99 -1.24
CA GLU A 189 15.92 0.84 -2.44
C GLU A 189 15.48 -0.39 -3.24
N TYR A 190 15.36 -0.25 -4.56
CA TYR A 190 15.19 -1.40 -5.46
C TYR A 190 16.50 -1.69 -6.19
N ARG A 191 17.04 -2.89 -5.99
CA ARG A 191 18.35 -3.32 -6.56
C ARG A 191 19.49 -2.35 -6.23
N GLY A 192 19.52 -1.87 -4.98
CA GLY A 192 20.55 -0.95 -4.46
C GLY A 192 20.43 0.48 -5.00
N LYS A 193 19.30 0.85 -5.60
CA LYS A 193 19.00 2.21 -6.04
C LYS A 193 17.83 2.76 -5.24
N PRO A 194 17.96 3.94 -4.62
CA PRO A 194 16.84 4.62 -3.99
C PRO A 194 15.67 4.78 -4.96
N LEU A 195 14.46 4.52 -4.46
CA LEU A 195 13.25 4.85 -5.20
C LEU A 195 13.01 6.38 -5.13
N SER A 196 12.41 6.91 -6.19
CA SER A 196 12.16 8.35 -6.39
C SER A 196 10.88 8.57 -7.18
#